data_AF-A0A9D1HKC4-F1
#
_entry.id   AF-A0A9D1HKC4-F1
#
_cell.length_a   1.000
_cell.length_b   1.000
_cell.length_c   1.000
_cell.angle_alpha   90.00
_cell.angle_beta   90.00
_cell.angle_gamma   90.00
#
_symmetry.space_group_name_H-M   'P 1'
#
loop_
_entity.id
_entity.type
_entity.pdbx_description
1 polymer ?
#
loop_
_entity_poly.entity_id
_entity_poly.type
_entity_poly.pdbx_seq_one_letter_code
_entity_poly.pdbx_strand_id
1 'polypeptide(L)'
;MAVLQRISVLLIFVDMLLAFPLSPLMLSLSERYYTLLNYPMAEVISPFYDIHFTAICLYGHLVIIPAFILAYICKRRCFVNAFFATGLVFMALVLLIAFNEHYFAARAEKYYNPETVQSTMVEIDLQQLEDLQDSTEETMIYFGRPSCAHCNEIKPNLDILVNNSHSLVYYYNTEQDREDNHDAMQAVLD
;
A
#
# COMPACT_ATOMS: atom_id res chain seq x y z
N MET A 1 -34.42 -0.74 31.94
CA MET A 1 -33.49 -0.40 30.85
C MET A 1 -33.60 -1.46 29.77
N ALA A 2 -33.80 -1.05 28.52
CA ALA A 2 -33.80 -1.97 27.39
C ALA A 2 -32.38 -2.51 27.13
N VAL A 3 -32.27 -3.74 26.60
CA VAL A 3 -30.98 -4.39 26.31
C VAL A 3 -30.07 -3.50 25.45
N LEU A 4 -30.64 -2.87 24.40
CA LEU A 4 -29.94 -1.91 23.53
C LEU A 4 -29.27 -0.75 24.28
N GLN A 5 -29.91 -0.19 25.30
CA GLN A 5 -29.35 0.93 26.07
C GLN A 5 -28.09 0.51 26.84
N ARG A 6 -28.07 -0.73 27.38
CA ARG A 6 -26.89 -1.27 28.06
C ARG A 6 -25.76 -1.54 27.07
N ILE A 7 -26.10 -2.04 25.88
CA ILE A 7 -25.12 -2.26 24.80
C ILE A 7 -24.51 -0.94 24.33
N SER A 8 -25.30 0.14 24.17
CA SER A 8 -24.78 1.45 23.79
C SER A 8 -23.67 1.94 24.72
N VAL A 9 -23.85 1.79 26.03
CA VAL A 9 -22.83 2.19 27.01
C VAL A 9 -21.55 1.36 26.84
N LEU A 10 -21.68 0.05 26.67
CA LEU A 10 -20.54 -0.83 26.41
C LEU A 10 -19.80 -0.45 25.12
N LEU A 11 -20.53 -0.14 24.06
CA LEU A 11 -19.95 0.26 22.77
C LEU A 11 -19.19 1.58 22.83
N ILE A 12 -19.55 2.51 23.72
CA ILE A 12 -18.75 3.74 23.93
C ILE A 12 -17.37 3.40 24.51
N PHE A 13 -17.31 2.48 25.48
CA PHE A 13 -16.04 2.06 26.06
C PHE A 13 -15.20 1.26 25.06
N VAL A 14 -15.84 0.40 24.27
CA VAL A 14 -15.17 -0.32 23.17
C VAL A 14 -14.64 0.68 22.15
N ASP A 15 -15.43 1.69 21.75
CA ASP A 15 -14.99 2.74 20.83
C ASP A 15 -13.80 3.50 21.40
N MET A 16 -13.80 3.91 22.67
CA MET A 16 -12.65 4.57 23.29
C MET A 16 -11.41 3.67 23.35
N LEU A 17 -11.58 2.38 23.69
CA LEU A 17 -10.49 1.41 23.76
C LEU A 17 -9.92 1.07 22.39
N LEU A 18 -10.71 1.17 21.33
CA LEU A 18 -10.23 1.03 19.95
C LEU A 18 -9.63 2.37 19.49
N ALA A 19 -10.29 3.48 19.76
CA ALA A 19 -9.89 4.82 19.32
C ALA A 19 -8.60 5.34 19.95
N PHE A 20 -8.20 4.88 21.14
CA PHE A 20 -7.00 5.41 21.82
C PHE A 20 -5.68 4.73 21.38
N PRO A 21 -5.58 3.39 21.30
CA PRO A 21 -4.44 2.69 20.71
C PRO A 21 -4.52 2.51 19.18
N LEU A 22 -5.72 2.58 18.57
CA LEU A 22 -5.94 2.48 17.12
C LEU A 22 -6.53 3.77 16.54
N SER A 23 -6.26 4.95 17.13
CA SER A 23 -6.81 6.20 16.61
C SER A 23 -6.53 6.25 15.10
N PRO A 24 -7.56 6.21 14.23
CA PRO A 24 -7.34 6.19 12.79
C PRO A 24 -6.55 7.43 12.36
N LEU A 25 -6.69 8.53 13.11
CA LEU A 25 -6.01 9.80 12.89
C LEU A 25 -4.48 9.72 13.05
N MET A 26 -3.97 9.01 14.06
CA MET A 26 -2.53 8.76 14.16
C MET A 26 -2.15 7.51 13.39
N LEU A 27 -2.74 6.33 13.66
CA LEU A 27 -2.29 5.10 13.02
C LEU A 27 -2.51 5.10 11.50
N SER A 28 -3.66 5.43 10.92
CA SER A 28 -3.82 5.26 9.46
C SER A 28 -2.96 6.22 8.63
N LEU A 29 -2.88 7.50 9.02
CA LEU A 29 -2.04 8.47 8.33
C LEU A 29 -0.55 8.28 8.67
N SER A 30 -0.20 7.96 9.92
CA SER A 30 1.20 7.70 10.29
C SER A 30 1.70 6.36 9.77
N GLU A 31 0.89 5.29 9.83
CA GLU A 31 1.22 3.98 9.27
C GLU A 31 1.33 4.10 7.76
N ARG A 32 0.37 4.71 7.07
CA ARG A 32 0.50 4.93 5.62
C ARG A 32 1.77 5.71 5.29
N TYR A 33 2.03 6.81 6.01
CA TYR A 33 3.25 7.58 5.83
C TYR A 33 4.50 6.73 6.06
N TYR A 34 4.53 5.93 7.14
CA TYR A 34 5.65 5.05 7.48
C TYR A 34 5.81 3.91 6.47
N THR A 35 4.72 3.33 5.98
CA THR A 35 4.70 2.31 4.94
C THR A 35 5.24 2.86 3.64
N LEU A 36 4.79 4.03 3.19
CA LEU A 36 5.27 4.64 1.95
C LEU A 36 6.71 5.18 2.07
N LEU A 37 7.15 5.55 3.28
CA LEU A 37 8.54 5.92 3.54
C LEU A 37 9.48 4.71 3.38
N ASN A 38 9.07 3.52 3.84
CA ASN A 38 9.88 2.29 3.74
C ASN A 38 9.70 1.56 2.40
N TYR A 39 8.50 1.65 1.80
CA TYR A 39 8.10 0.93 0.58
C TYR A 39 7.46 1.92 -0.42
N PRO A 40 8.25 2.83 -1.02
CA PRO A 40 7.73 3.91 -1.87
C PRO A 40 6.96 3.38 -3.09
N MET A 41 7.40 2.25 -3.65
CA MET A 41 6.74 1.61 -4.79
C MET A 41 5.34 1.07 -4.47
N ALA A 42 4.97 0.95 -3.18
CA ALA A 42 3.63 0.56 -2.77
C ALA A 42 2.58 1.66 -3.01
N GLU A 43 2.99 2.88 -3.37
CA GLU A 43 2.08 3.98 -3.72
C GLU A 43 1.06 3.57 -4.79
N VAL A 44 1.47 2.73 -5.74
CA VAL A 44 0.62 2.23 -6.84
C VAL A 44 -0.58 1.38 -6.38
N ILE A 45 -0.52 0.81 -5.17
CA ILE A 45 -1.62 0.05 -4.55
C ILE A 45 -2.22 0.77 -3.33
N SER A 46 -1.83 2.03 -3.10
CA SER A 46 -2.30 2.78 -1.93
C SER A 46 -3.82 3.00 -2.00
N PRO A 47 -4.54 2.85 -0.87
CA PRO A 47 -5.98 3.05 -0.88
C PRO A 47 -6.33 4.52 -1.16
N PHE A 48 -7.23 4.75 -2.11
CA PHE A 48 -7.75 6.09 -2.38
C PHE A 48 -9.04 6.33 -1.60
N TYR A 49 -9.06 7.37 -0.77
CA TYR A 49 -10.26 7.84 -0.08
C TYR A 49 -10.59 9.25 -0.53
N ASP A 50 -11.86 9.47 -0.86
CA ASP A 50 -12.38 10.81 -1.09
C ASP A 50 -12.31 11.64 0.21
N ILE A 51 -12.25 12.97 0.08
CA ILE A 51 -12.17 13.91 1.21
C ILE A 51 -13.27 13.68 2.26
N HIS A 52 -14.47 13.27 1.83
CA HIS A 52 -15.58 12.95 2.73
C HIS A 52 -15.32 11.70 3.57
N PHE A 53 -14.69 10.67 3.00
CA PHE A 53 -14.32 9.46 3.73
C PHE A 53 -13.19 9.72 4.72
N THR A 54 -12.20 10.52 4.32
CA THR A 54 -11.11 10.95 5.20
C THR A 54 -11.66 11.75 6.39
N ALA A 55 -12.65 12.62 6.18
CA ALA A 55 -13.33 13.33 7.26
C ALA A 55 -14.06 12.39 8.23
N ILE A 56 -14.67 11.30 7.74
CA ILE A 56 -15.29 10.27 8.59
C ILE A 56 -14.25 9.56 9.46
N CYS A 57 -13.04 9.30 8.95
CA CYS A 57 -11.96 8.73 9.76
C CYS A 57 -11.49 9.67 10.88
N LEU A 58 -11.37 10.96 10.57
CA LEU A 58 -10.84 11.96 11.50
C LEU A 58 -11.87 12.35 12.57
N TYR A 59 -13.15 12.42 12.20
CA TYR A 59 -14.21 12.96 13.04
C TYR A 59 -15.31 11.95 13.38
N GLY A 60 -15.22 10.70 12.92
CA GLY A 60 -16.22 9.67 13.13
C GLY A 60 -16.55 9.45 14.61
N HIS A 61 -15.55 9.51 15.48
CA HIS A 61 -15.75 9.41 16.93
C HIS A 61 -16.61 10.54 17.51
N LEU A 62 -16.57 11.74 16.92
CA LEU A 62 -17.47 12.86 17.28
C LEU A 62 -18.93 12.58 16.93
N VAL A 63 -19.20 11.58 16.08
CA VAL A 63 -20.56 11.13 15.73
C VAL A 63 -20.93 9.87 16.52
N ILE A 64 -20.02 8.91 16.64
CA ILE A 64 -20.23 7.61 17.30
C ILE A 64 -20.60 7.80 18.78
N ILE A 65 -19.79 8.56 19.53
CA ILE A 65 -19.97 8.73 20.97
C ILE A 65 -21.31 9.43 21.26
N PRO A 66 -21.65 10.59 20.64
CA PRO A 66 -22.95 11.21 20.85
C PRO A 66 -24.12 10.35 20.41
N ALA A 67 -24.00 9.59 19.32
CA ALA A 67 -25.06 8.69 18.87
C ALA A 67 -25.37 7.62 19.93
N PHE A 68 -24.36 6.98 20.52
CA PHE A 68 -24.59 5.99 21.59
C PHE A 68 -25.09 6.63 22.90
N ILE A 69 -24.63 7.83 23.25
CA ILE A 69 -25.17 8.59 24.40
C ILE A 69 -26.65 8.91 24.18
N LEU A 70 -27.03 9.39 22.99
CA LEU A 70 -28.42 9.70 22.65
C LEU A 70 -29.28 8.44 22.63
N ALA A 71 -28.77 7.31 22.12
CA ALA A 71 -29.43 6.01 22.19
C ALA A 71 -29.67 5.56 23.64
N TYR A 72 -28.75 5.87 24.56
CA TYR A 72 -28.90 5.57 25.98
C TYR A 72 -29.97 6.45 26.67
N ILE A 73 -29.92 7.76 26.47
CA ILE A 73 -30.78 8.74 27.19
C ILE A 73 -32.22 8.75 26.65
N CYS A 74 -32.41 8.47 25.36
CA CYS A 74 -33.73 8.50 24.74
C CYS A 74 -34.69 7.46 25.36
N LYS A 75 -35.95 7.89 25.59
CA LYS A 75 -37.02 7.01 26.12
C LYS A 75 -37.89 6.39 25.03
N ARG A 76 -37.99 7.03 23.86
CA ARG A 76 -38.81 6.57 22.74
C ARG A 76 -38.05 5.53 21.91
N ARG A 77 -38.63 4.35 21.76
CA ARG A 77 -38.01 3.19 21.09
C ARG A 77 -37.54 3.47 19.66
N CYS A 78 -38.29 4.25 18.89
CA CYS A 78 -37.90 4.64 17.53
C CYS A 78 -36.58 5.43 17.50
N PHE A 79 -36.43 6.42 18.39
CA PHE A 79 -35.20 7.23 18.46
C PHE A 79 -34.02 6.43 19.00
N VAL A 80 -34.24 5.55 19.99
CA VAL A 80 -33.20 4.64 20.49
C VAL A 80 -32.63 3.79 19.36
N ASN A 81 -33.50 3.15 18.57
CA ASN A 81 -33.07 2.31 17.46
C ASN A 81 -32.34 3.12 16.37
N ALA A 82 -32.83 4.33 16.04
CA ALA A 82 -32.21 5.18 15.04
C ALA A 82 -30.79 5.60 15.45
N PHE A 83 -30.61 6.15 16.66
CA PHE A 83 -29.29 6.57 17.14
C PHE A 83 -28.33 5.40 17.31
N PHE A 84 -28.82 4.25 17.79
CA PHE A 84 -28.01 3.04 17.90
C PHE A 84 -27.53 2.57 16.52
N ALA A 85 -28.43 2.52 15.53
CA ALA A 85 -28.07 2.15 14.16
C ALA A 85 -27.06 3.13 13.55
N THR A 86 -27.25 4.43 13.74
CA THR A 86 -26.29 5.45 13.28
C THR A 86 -24.90 5.23 13.89
N GLY A 87 -24.80 5.06 15.21
CA GLY A 87 -23.52 4.80 15.88
C GLY A 87 -22.83 3.54 15.35
N LEU A 88 -23.60 2.47 15.14
CA LEU A 88 -23.09 1.20 14.58
C LEU A 88 -22.57 1.38 13.15
N VAL A 89 -23.31 2.08 12.29
CA VAL A 89 -22.89 2.34 10.91
C VAL A 89 -21.57 3.11 10.87
N PHE A 90 -21.42 4.18 11.63
CA PHE A 90 -20.17 4.96 11.67
C PHE A 90 -19.01 4.14 12.26
N MET A 91 -19.25 3.38 13.32
CA MET A 91 -18.24 2.48 13.90
C MET A 91 -17.78 1.42 12.89
N ALA A 92 -18.70 0.82 12.14
CA ALA A 92 -18.36 -0.15 11.09
C ALA A 92 -17.55 0.47 9.95
N LEU A 93 -17.89 1.70 9.52
CA LEU A 93 -17.13 2.42 8.49
C LEU A 93 -15.69 2.71 8.95
N VAL A 94 -15.51 3.19 10.19
CA VAL A 94 -14.18 3.43 10.75
C VAL A 94 -13.35 2.15 10.80
N LEU A 95 -13.94 1.04 11.26
CA LEU A 95 -13.27 -0.25 11.32
C LEU A 95 -12.89 -0.80 9.94
N LEU A 96 -13.76 -0.64 8.94
CA LEU A 96 -13.48 -1.07 7.57
C LEU A 96 -12.28 -0.34 6.98
N ILE A 97 -12.19 0.97 7.23
CA ILE A 97 -11.06 1.78 6.74
C ILE A 97 -9.77 1.40 7.47
N ALA A 98 -9.82 1.24 8.79
CA ALA A 98 -8.67 0.79 9.58
C ALA A 98 -8.18 -0.59 9.10
N PHE A 99 -9.10 -1.52 8.84
CA PHE A 99 -8.76 -2.83 8.27
C PHE A 99 -8.09 -2.71 6.90
N ASN A 100 -8.62 -1.85 6.02
CA ASN A 100 -8.07 -1.66 4.68
C ASN A 100 -6.65 -1.06 4.70
N GLU A 101 -6.38 -0.13 5.61
CA GLU A 101 -5.04 0.45 5.80
C GLU A 101 -4.05 -0.57 6.35
N HIS A 102 -4.46 -1.36 7.35
CA HIS A 102 -3.63 -2.44 7.88
C HIS A 102 -3.35 -3.51 6.82
N TYR A 103 -4.35 -3.85 6.01
CA TYR A 103 -4.20 -4.76 4.88
C TYR A 103 -3.23 -4.21 3.82
N PHE A 104 -3.31 -2.91 3.53
CA PHE A 104 -2.37 -2.23 2.64
C PHE A 104 -0.94 -2.31 3.18
N ALA A 105 -0.72 -1.99 4.46
CA ALA A 105 0.60 -2.04 5.09
C ALA A 105 1.22 -3.45 5.03
N ALA A 106 0.44 -4.48 5.36
CA ALA A 106 0.88 -5.87 5.28
C ALA A 106 1.21 -6.29 3.82
N ARG A 107 0.43 -5.81 2.85
CA ARG A 107 0.67 -6.10 1.42
C ARG A 107 1.91 -5.36 0.90
N ALA A 108 2.11 -4.12 1.30
CA ALA A 108 3.30 -3.32 0.97
C ALA A 108 4.57 -4.01 1.47
N GLU A 109 4.60 -4.41 2.74
CA GLU A 109 5.74 -5.15 3.30
C GLU A 109 6.01 -6.48 2.58
N LYS A 110 4.96 -7.23 2.23
CA LYS A 110 5.14 -8.53 1.59
C LYS A 110 5.65 -8.46 0.15
N TYR A 111 5.17 -7.50 -0.64
CA TYR A 111 5.39 -7.49 -2.09
C TYR A 111 6.26 -6.32 -2.58
N TYR A 112 6.50 -5.32 -1.74
CA TYR A 112 7.24 -4.09 -2.10
C TYR A 112 8.43 -3.84 -1.18
N ASN A 113 8.86 -4.86 -0.41
CA ASN A 113 10.06 -4.77 0.40
C ASN A 113 11.32 -5.10 -0.47
N PRO A 114 12.25 -4.16 -0.63
CA PRO A 114 13.43 -4.33 -1.48
C PRO A 114 14.41 -5.39 -0.95
N GLU A 115 14.35 -5.75 0.33
CA GLU A 115 15.23 -6.76 0.93
C GLU A 115 14.75 -8.20 0.67
N THR A 116 13.47 -8.39 0.37
CA THR A 116 12.86 -9.72 0.26
C THR A 116 12.40 -10.08 -1.16
N VAL A 117 12.13 -9.08 -2.00
CA VAL A 117 11.69 -9.30 -3.37
C VAL A 117 12.86 -9.73 -4.25
N GLN A 118 12.72 -10.89 -4.88
CA GLN A 118 13.69 -11.39 -5.86
C GLN A 118 13.38 -10.84 -7.25
N SER A 119 14.44 -10.53 -7.99
CA SER A 119 14.36 -10.15 -9.40
C SER A 119 13.73 -11.28 -10.23
N THR A 120 12.74 -10.92 -11.04
CA THR A 120 12.16 -11.79 -12.09
C THR A 120 12.61 -11.40 -13.49
N MET A 121 13.50 -10.40 -13.61
CA MET A 121 14.09 -10.02 -14.89
C MET A 121 14.91 -11.17 -15.50
N VAL A 122 14.84 -11.31 -16.82
CA VAL A 122 15.58 -12.34 -17.57
C VAL A 122 16.95 -11.79 -17.90
N GLU A 123 18.01 -12.42 -17.38
CA GLU A 123 19.38 -12.04 -17.74
C GLU A 123 19.67 -12.44 -19.20
N ILE A 124 20.26 -11.52 -19.95
CA ILE A 124 20.63 -11.72 -21.36
C ILE A 124 22.11 -11.41 -21.59
N ASP A 125 22.68 -12.08 -22.59
CA ASP A 125 24.03 -11.80 -23.10
C ASP A 125 24.00 -10.85 -24.32
N LEU A 126 25.19 -10.49 -24.83
CA LEU A 126 25.31 -9.55 -25.94
C LEU A 126 24.65 -10.06 -27.24
N GLN A 127 24.69 -11.37 -27.49
CA GLN A 127 24.08 -11.95 -28.70
C GLN A 127 22.55 -11.88 -28.62
N GLN A 128 21.98 -12.20 -27.46
CA GLN A 128 20.55 -12.06 -27.21
C GLN A 128 20.09 -10.60 -27.24
N LEU A 129 20.95 -9.66 -26.83
CA LEU A 129 20.67 -8.24 -26.95
C LEU A 129 20.55 -7.80 -28.41
N GLU A 130 21.48 -8.23 -29.28
CA GLU A 130 21.45 -7.98 -30.72
C GLU A 130 20.16 -8.56 -31.35
N ASP A 131 19.82 -9.81 -31.02
CA ASP A 131 18.59 -10.46 -31.48
C ASP A 131 17.31 -9.70 -31.06
N LEU A 132 17.28 -9.16 -29.83
CA LEU A 132 16.16 -8.39 -29.31
C LEU A 132 16.06 -6.99 -29.93
N GLN A 133 17.17 -6.39 -30.33
CA GLN A 133 17.20 -5.09 -31.01
C GLN A 133 16.71 -5.18 -32.46
N ASP A 134 17.04 -6.28 -33.14
CA ASP A 134 16.56 -6.57 -34.51
C ASP A 134 15.09 -7.01 -34.55
N SER A 135 14.49 -7.32 -33.39
CA SER A 135 13.08 -7.66 -33.26
C SER A 135 12.18 -6.46 -33.52
N THR A 136 11.01 -6.71 -34.14
CA THR A 136 9.95 -5.70 -34.27
C THR A 136 9.05 -5.58 -33.04
N GLU A 137 9.28 -6.42 -32.02
CA GLU A 137 8.47 -6.43 -30.80
C GLU A 137 8.94 -5.37 -29.80
N GLU A 138 7.99 -4.66 -29.18
CA GLU A 138 8.28 -3.69 -28.14
C GLU A 138 8.84 -4.41 -26.90
N THR A 139 10.13 -4.18 -26.64
CA THR A 139 10.89 -4.88 -25.60
C THR A 139 11.45 -3.90 -24.59
N MET A 140 11.36 -4.24 -23.29
CA MET A 140 11.97 -3.44 -22.22
C MET A 140 13.27 -4.09 -21.75
N ILE A 141 14.37 -3.35 -21.87
CA ILE A 141 15.71 -3.81 -21.50
C ILE A 141 16.30 -2.85 -20.46
N TYR A 142 16.73 -3.40 -19.33
CA TYR A 142 17.44 -2.69 -18.29
C TYR A 142 18.95 -2.90 -18.45
N PHE A 143 19.67 -1.80 -18.70
CA PHE A 143 21.12 -1.76 -18.78
C PHE A 143 21.71 -1.37 -17.42
N GLY A 144 22.55 -2.23 -16.85
CA GLY A 144 23.18 -1.95 -15.57
C GLY A 144 24.45 -2.73 -15.33
N ARG A 145 25.10 -2.49 -14.20
CA ARG A 145 26.23 -3.31 -13.72
C ARG A 145 26.31 -3.34 -12.20
N PRO A 146 26.73 -4.47 -11.59
CA PRO A 146 26.91 -4.60 -10.15
C PRO A 146 27.92 -3.60 -9.55
N SER A 147 28.96 -3.23 -10.30
CA SER A 147 29.97 -2.27 -9.83
C SER A 147 29.51 -0.80 -9.81
N CYS A 148 28.31 -0.49 -10.32
CA CYS A 148 27.78 0.88 -10.33
C CYS A 148 26.93 1.15 -9.09
N ALA A 149 27.34 2.11 -8.27
CA ALA A 149 26.62 2.52 -7.06
C ALA A 149 25.16 2.95 -7.37
N HIS A 150 24.96 3.73 -8.44
CA HIS A 150 23.61 4.17 -8.83
C HIS A 150 22.73 3.03 -9.36
N CYS A 151 23.31 2.05 -10.05
CA CYS A 151 22.55 0.88 -10.49
C CYS A 151 22.06 0.07 -9.28
N ASN A 152 22.89 -0.09 -8.25
CA ASN A 152 22.53 -0.81 -7.04
C ASN A 152 21.45 -0.10 -6.20
N GLU A 153 21.36 1.22 -6.30
CA GLU A 153 20.30 2.00 -5.65
C GLU A 153 18.95 1.86 -6.37
N ILE A 154 18.97 1.82 -7.71
CA ILE A 154 17.76 1.79 -8.54
C ILE A 154 17.21 0.36 -8.67
N LYS A 155 18.10 -0.64 -8.80
CA LYS A 155 17.74 -2.02 -9.14
C LYS A 155 16.66 -2.62 -8.23
N PRO A 156 16.71 -2.49 -6.88
CA PRO A 156 15.71 -3.11 -6.02
C PRO A 156 14.28 -2.60 -6.28
N ASN A 157 14.13 -1.29 -6.54
CA ASN A 157 12.82 -0.70 -6.87
C ASN A 157 12.31 -1.19 -8.24
N LEU A 158 13.21 -1.37 -9.20
CA LEU A 158 12.87 -1.93 -10.50
C LEU A 158 12.45 -3.41 -10.37
N ASP A 159 13.20 -4.21 -9.61
CA ASP A 159 12.87 -5.62 -9.33
C ASP A 159 11.46 -5.76 -8.76
N ILE A 160 11.09 -4.88 -7.81
CA ILE A 160 9.75 -4.79 -7.25
C ILE A 160 8.70 -4.51 -8.32
N LEU A 161 8.94 -3.51 -9.18
CA LEU A 161 7.98 -3.11 -10.20
C LEU A 161 7.75 -4.21 -11.24
N VAL A 162 8.84 -4.84 -11.71
CA VAL A 162 8.79 -5.95 -12.68
C VAL A 162 8.02 -7.12 -12.10
N ASN A 163 8.35 -7.53 -10.87
CA ASN A 163 7.70 -8.66 -10.21
C ASN A 163 6.19 -8.43 -9.97
N ASN A 164 5.79 -7.23 -9.57
CA ASN A 164 4.38 -6.92 -9.27
C ASN A 164 3.54 -6.59 -10.51
N SER A 165 4.13 -6.02 -11.55
CA SER A 165 3.44 -5.74 -12.81
C SER A 165 3.34 -6.96 -13.72
N HIS A 166 4.13 -8.02 -13.44
CA HIS A 166 4.34 -9.16 -14.34
C HIS A 166 4.83 -8.73 -15.72
N SER A 167 5.55 -7.60 -15.80
CA SER A 167 6.16 -7.14 -17.04
C SER A 167 7.37 -8.00 -17.39
N LEU A 168 7.52 -8.34 -18.67
CA LEU A 168 8.73 -8.99 -19.15
C LEU A 168 9.81 -7.92 -19.35
N VAL A 169 10.84 -7.97 -18.51
CA VAL A 169 11.99 -7.06 -18.60
C VAL A 169 13.27 -7.88 -18.64
N TYR A 170 14.13 -7.54 -19.60
CA TYR A 170 15.44 -8.17 -19.77
C TYR A 170 16.50 -7.36 -19.04
N TYR A 171 17.51 -8.02 -18.48
CA TYR A 171 18.64 -7.40 -17.81
C TYR A 171 19.93 -7.72 -18.57
N TYR A 172 20.62 -6.69 -19.05
CA TYR A 172 21.94 -6.82 -19.66
C TYR A 172 23.01 -6.26 -18.72
N ASN A 173 23.96 -7.11 -18.33
CA ASN A 173 25.07 -6.73 -17.47
C ASN A 173 26.23 -6.19 -18.31
N THR A 174 26.33 -4.86 -18.38
CA THR A 174 27.37 -4.17 -19.16
C THR A 174 28.79 -4.47 -18.70
N GLU A 175 29.01 -4.97 -17.49
CA GLU A 175 30.35 -5.33 -17.01
C GLU A 175 30.93 -6.60 -17.68
N GLN A 176 30.08 -7.46 -18.24
CA GLN A 176 30.51 -8.71 -18.89
C GLN A 176 31.32 -8.46 -20.17
N ASP A 177 30.95 -7.45 -20.96
CA ASP A 177 31.53 -7.20 -22.28
C ASP A 177 32.39 -5.93 -22.34
N ARG A 178 32.41 -5.12 -21.27
CA ARG A 178 33.04 -3.79 -21.28
C ARG A 178 34.55 -3.79 -21.54
N GLU A 179 35.28 -4.77 -21.04
CA GLU A 179 36.75 -4.81 -21.17
C GLU A 179 37.19 -5.70 -22.34
N ASP A 180 36.55 -6.86 -22.51
CA ASP A 180 36.97 -7.88 -23.48
C ASP A 180 36.27 -7.75 -24.84
N ASN A 181 35.11 -7.09 -24.91
CA ASN A 181 34.28 -7.02 -26.12
C ASN A 181 33.64 -5.62 -26.33
N HIS A 182 34.37 -4.59 -25.91
CA HIS A 182 33.91 -3.20 -25.86
C HIS A 182 33.34 -2.70 -27.20
N ASP A 183 34.05 -2.99 -28.30
CA ASP A 183 33.68 -2.48 -29.63
C ASP A 183 32.38 -3.12 -30.15
N ALA A 184 32.16 -4.41 -29.89
CA ALA A 184 30.92 -5.08 -30.26
C ALA A 184 29.76 -4.62 -29.38
N MET A 185 30.00 -4.45 -28.07
CA MET A 185 29.01 -3.88 -27.15
C MET A 185 28.58 -2.48 -27.60
N GLN A 186 29.53 -1.60 -27.94
CA GLN A 186 29.21 -0.24 -28.39
C GLN A 186 28.40 -0.25 -29.69
N ALA A 187 28.71 -1.15 -30.62
CA ALA A 187 27.98 -1.27 -31.88
C ALA A 187 26.51 -1.68 -31.71
N VAL A 188 26.18 -2.46 -30.68
CA VAL A 188 24.81 -2.86 -30.35
C VAL A 188 24.07 -1.75 -29.56
N LEU A 189 24.79 -0.94 -28.79
CA LEU A 189 24.20 0.12 -27.96
C LEU A 189 24.01 1.47 -28.68
N ASP A 190 24.67 1.70 -29.81
CA ASP A 190 24.58 2.91 -30.65
C ASP A 190 23.34 2.91 -31.58
#